data_AF-H5XIA3-F1
#
_entry.id   AF-H5XIA3-F1
#
_cell.length_a   1.000
_cell.length_b   1.000
_cell.length_c   1.000
_cell.angle_alpha   90.00
_cell.angle_beta   90.00
_cell.angle_gamma   90.00
#
_symmetry.space_group_name_H-M   'P 1'
#
loop_
_entity.id
_entity.type
_entity.pdbx_description
1 polymer ?
#
loop_
_entity_poly.entity_id
_entity_poly.type
_entity_poly.pdbx_seq_one_letter_code
_entity_poly.pdbx_strand_id
1 'polypeptide(L)'
;MRYQDLVESVRDQAELDTSERARESVTAVLATVAHCVTPDMRARMAERLPGALESAVEVPGETEIRDGDALLIEIARRTDDTPERARYVGQAVFTALRAGDPDLVDELRGELHSDLMERLEPAAEPPGRARSVDPQVPTQLSDADIERALRRLTDWTGDENGLHRTVALPEDRLTPLINRVQAEARDVNDHVRVDRAGDSVTFTLSTGRRGAVTEPDVDLAERIDHVVAEVGSGGKPGR
;
A
#
# COMPACT_ATOMS: atom_id res chain seq x y z
N MET A 1 13.06 -4.62 24.12
CA MET A 1 11.74 -5.18 23.71
C MET A 1 11.71 -6.69 23.92
N ARG A 2 10.57 -7.31 24.27
CA ARG A 2 10.48 -8.80 24.32
C ARG A 2 10.07 -9.36 22.96
N TYR A 3 10.54 -10.56 22.66
CA TYR A 3 10.23 -11.27 21.42
C TYR A 3 8.73 -11.47 21.19
N GLN A 4 8.00 -11.94 22.22
CA GLN A 4 6.56 -12.19 22.09
C GLN A 4 5.79 -10.89 21.87
N ASP A 5 6.15 -9.81 22.56
CA ASP A 5 5.51 -8.50 22.40
C ASP A 5 5.67 -7.97 20.96
N LEU A 6 6.85 -8.15 20.35
CA LEU A 6 7.07 -7.78 18.95
C LEU A 6 6.22 -8.64 18.01
N VAL A 7 6.25 -9.97 18.19
CA VAL A 7 5.51 -10.91 17.33
C VAL A 7 4.01 -10.69 17.43
N GLU A 8 3.49 -10.45 18.63
CA GLU A 8 2.08 -10.14 18.86
C GLU A 8 1.71 -8.78 18.26
N SER A 9 2.55 -7.75 18.45
CA SER A 9 2.32 -6.44 17.81
C SER A 9 2.28 -6.57 16.28
N VAL A 10 3.20 -7.33 15.68
CA VAL A 10 3.23 -7.52 14.21
C VAL A 10 2.05 -8.36 13.76
N ARG A 11 1.69 -9.43 14.49
CA ARG A 11 0.49 -10.23 14.19
C ARG A 11 -0.75 -9.36 14.19
N ASP A 12 -0.92 -8.53 15.22
CA ASP A 12 -2.11 -7.72 15.41
C ASP A 12 -2.16 -6.55 14.39
N GLN A 13 -1.01 -5.94 14.06
CA GLN A 13 -0.92 -4.83 13.09
C GLN A 13 -1.01 -5.29 11.62
N ALA A 14 -0.43 -6.45 11.28
CA ALA A 14 -0.49 -7.00 9.92
C ALA A 14 -1.68 -7.96 9.72
N GLU A 15 -2.53 -8.10 10.75
CA GLU A 15 -3.71 -8.97 10.80
C GLU A 15 -3.42 -10.42 10.38
N LEU A 16 -2.38 -11.01 10.95
CA LEU A 16 -1.96 -12.38 10.62
C LEU A 16 -2.73 -13.40 11.44
N ASP A 17 -3.22 -14.46 10.78
CA ASP A 17 -4.07 -15.49 11.40
C ASP A 17 -3.39 -16.22 12.57
N THR A 18 -2.06 -16.34 12.53
CA THR A 18 -1.29 -17.08 13.53
C THR A 18 -0.02 -16.34 13.95
N SER A 19 0.38 -16.55 15.20
CA SER A 19 1.67 -16.08 15.71
C SER A 19 2.87 -16.75 15.03
N GLU A 20 2.68 -17.92 14.40
CA GLU A 20 3.73 -18.58 13.62
C GLU A 20 4.00 -17.81 12.32
N ARG A 21 2.96 -17.47 11.55
CA ARG A 21 3.09 -16.62 10.35
C ARG A 21 3.68 -15.26 10.68
N ALA A 22 3.33 -14.69 11.83
CA ALA A 22 3.93 -13.44 12.29
C ALA A 22 5.43 -13.57 12.55
N ARG A 23 5.89 -14.67 13.15
CA ARG A 23 7.33 -14.92 13.36
C ARG A 23 8.08 -15.09 12.05
N GLU A 24 7.52 -15.86 11.12
CA GLU A 24 8.09 -16.06 9.79
C GLU A 24 8.20 -14.73 9.04
N SER A 25 7.13 -13.94 9.09
CA SER A 25 7.05 -12.60 8.49
C SER A 25 8.08 -11.64 9.06
N VAL A 26 8.18 -11.55 10.39
CA VAL A 26 9.21 -10.74 11.06
C VAL A 26 10.60 -11.18 10.64
N THR A 27 10.86 -12.49 10.64
CA THR A 27 12.16 -13.05 10.26
C THR A 27 12.49 -12.73 8.80
N ALA A 28 11.53 -12.89 7.89
CA ALA A 28 11.69 -12.60 6.48
C ALA A 28 12.01 -11.12 6.24
N VAL A 29 11.26 -10.19 6.85
CA VAL A 29 11.51 -8.75 6.73
C VAL A 29 12.88 -8.38 7.29
N LEU A 30 13.21 -8.82 8.50
CA LEU A 30 14.49 -8.51 9.13
C LEU A 30 15.67 -9.04 8.32
N ALA A 31 15.57 -10.26 7.80
CA ALA A 31 16.60 -10.84 6.96
C ALA A 31 16.76 -10.08 5.64
N THR A 32 15.67 -9.69 4.98
CA THR A 32 15.74 -8.92 3.73
C THR A 32 16.34 -7.53 3.95
N VAL A 33 15.96 -6.86 5.04
CA VAL A 33 16.52 -5.56 5.44
C VAL A 33 18.00 -5.69 5.81
N ALA A 34 18.39 -6.77 6.50
CA ALA A 34 19.78 -7.01 6.88
C ALA A 34 20.70 -7.06 5.64
N HIS A 35 20.25 -7.66 4.54
CA HIS A 35 20.99 -7.64 3.28
C HIS A 35 21.22 -6.22 2.73
N CYS A 36 20.33 -5.27 3.02
CA CYS A 36 20.40 -3.88 2.53
C CYS A 36 21.22 -2.95 3.43
N VAL A 37 21.75 -3.42 4.56
CA VAL A 37 22.60 -2.61 5.48
C VAL A 37 24.02 -3.15 5.59
N THR A 38 24.90 -2.33 6.14
CA THR A 38 26.31 -2.67 6.37
C THR A 38 26.49 -3.81 7.40
N PRO A 39 27.56 -4.61 7.33
CA PRO A 39 27.83 -5.66 8.33
C PRO A 39 27.88 -5.13 9.77
N ASP A 40 28.40 -3.92 9.97
CA ASP A 40 28.42 -3.26 11.28
C ASP A 40 27.00 -2.93 11.78
N MET A 41 26.09 -2.54 10.88
CA MET A 41 24.68 -2.34 11.23
C MET A 41 23.98 -3.67 11.51
N ARG A 42 24.28 -4.75 10.76
CA ARG A 42 23.74 -6.10 11.05
C ARG A 42 24.12 -6.57 12.46
N ALA A 43 25.37 -6.36 12.87
CA ALA A 43 25.82 -6.67 14.23
C ALA A 43 25.07 -5.86 15.30
N ARG A 44 24.85 -4.56 15.07
CA ARG A 44 24.04 -3.73 15.98
C ARG A 44 22.57 -4.15 16.05
N MET A 45 21.99 -4.56 14.92
CA MET A 45 20.64 -5.14 14.91
C MET A 45 20.61 -6.41 15.77
N ALA A 46 21.58 -7.32 15.61
CA ALA A 46 21.68 -8.57 16.37
C ALA A 46 21.73 -8.34 17.88
N GLU A 47 22.53 -7.36 18.33
CA GLU A 47 22.67 -7.01 19.75
C GLU A 47 21.38 -6.44 20.39
N ARG A 48 20.53 -5.80 19.59
CA ARG A 48 19.32 -5.08 20.06
C ARG A 48 18.04 -5.88 19.87
N LEU A 49 18.05 -6.80 18.93
CA LEU A 49 16.92 -7.69 18.67
C LEU A 49 16.79 -8.74 19.79
N PRO A 50 15.57 -9.19 20.10
CA PRO A 50 15.38 -10.33 20.99
C PRO A 50 16.07 -11.57 20.42
N GLY A 51 16.77 -12.36 21.24
CA GLY A 51 17.66 -13.45 20.77
C GLY A 51 17.06 -14.50 19.82
N ALA A 52 15.73 -14.65 19.74
CA ALA A 52 15.09 -15.50 18.72
C ALA A 52 15.10 -14.90 17.30
N LEU A 53 15.40 -13.60 17.17
CA LEU A 53 15.51 -12.84 15.92
C LEU A 53 16.95 -12.42 15.60
N GLU A 54 17.91 -12.71 16.47
CA GLU A 54 19.33 -12.43 16.26
C GLU A 54 19.83 -13.13 14.97
N SER A 55 19.52 -14.42 14.84
CA SER A 55 19.85 -15.20 13.65
C SER A 55 19.13 -14.73 12.38
N ALA A 56 18.05 -13.95 12.48
CA ALA A 56 17.36 -13.40 11.32
C ALA A 56 18.21 -12.36 10.58
N VAL A 57 19.09 -11.66 11.29
CA VAL A 57 19.94 -10.59 10.72
C VAL A 57 21.37 -11.04 10.45
N GLU A 58 21.75 -12.25 10.85
CA GLU A 58 23.02 -12.91 10.54
C GLU A 58 23.06 -13.41 9.08
N VAL A 59 22.92 -12.48 8.14
CA VAL A 59 22.93 -12.81 6.71
C VAL A 59 24.33 -12.75 6.11
N PRO A 60 24.76 -13.78 5.35
CA PRO A 60 26.07 -13.80 4.71
C PRO A 60 26.11 -12.87 3.49
N GLY A 61 27.32 -12.41 3.14
CA GLY A 61 27.57 -11.64 1.92
C GLY A 61 27.67 -10.14 2.13
N GLU A 62 28.01 -9.42 1.06
CA GLU A 62 28.14 -7.96 1.03
C GLU A 62 26.77 -7.27 1.15
N THR A 63 26.79 -5.95 1.33
CA THR A 63 25.57 -5.13 1.34
C THR A 63 25.00 -5.03 -0.08
N GLU A 64 23.72 -5.33 -0.22
CA GLU A 64 23.01 -5.29 -1.49
C GLU A 64 22.26 -3.96 -1.63
N ILE A 65 22.42 -3.31 -2.78
CA ILE A 65 21.64 -2.13 -3.13
C ILE A 65 20.33 -2.60 -3.76
N ARG A 66 19.21 -2.33 -3.10
CA ARG A 66 17.86 -2.63 -3.61
C ARG A 66 17.01 -1.38 -3.58
N ASP A 67 16.14 -1.21 -4.59
CA ASP A 67 15.06 -0.23 -4.52
C ASP A 67 13.90 -0.76 -3.65
N GLY A 68 12.93 0.12 -3.35
CA GLY A 68 11.80 -0.22 -2.49
C GLY A 68 10.93 -1.34 -3.05
N ASP A 69 10.71 -1.40 -4.37
CA ASP A 69 9.86 -2.42 -5.00
C ASP A 69 10.55 -3.79 -5.03
N ALA A 70 11.87 -3.83 -5.30
CA ALA A 70 12.67 -5.05 -5.26
C ALA A 70 12.72 -5.66 -3.85
N LEU A 71 12.75 -4.82 -2.80
CA LEU A 71 12.65 -5.29 -1.42
C LEU A 71 11.28 -5.94 -1.16
N LEU A 72 10.19 -5.30 -1.56
CA LEU A 72 8.84 -5.82 -1.36
C LEU A 72 8.63 -7.14 -2.11
N ILE A 73 9.14 -7.26 -3.34
CA ILE A 73 9.11 -8.50 -4.11
C ILE A 73 9.85 -9.62 -3.38
N GLU A 74 11.02 -9.34 -2.81
CA GLU A 74 11.80 -10.34 -2.07
C GLU A 74 11.12 -10.74 -0.75
N ILE A 75 10.51 -9.80 -0.02
CA ILE A 75 9.72 -10.11 1.19
C ILE A 75 8.51 -10.98 0.81
N ALA A 76 7.75 -10.58 -0.21
CA ALA A 76 6.59 -11.31 -0.72
C ALA A 76 6.95 -12.75 -1.11
N ARG A 77 8.09 -12.92 -1.80
CA ARG A 77 8.61 -14.25 -2.17
C ARG A 77 8.99 -15.10 -0.96
N ARG A 78 9.49 -14.49 0.12
CA ARG A 78 9.88 -15.20 1.36
C ARG A 78 8.68 -15.58 2.24
N THR A 79 7.61 -14.79 2.20
CA THR A 79 6.40 -15.04 3.01
C THR A 79 5.28 -15.75 2.23
N ASP A 80 5.48 -16.01 0.93
CA ASP A 80 4.48 -16.55 0.00
C ASP A 80 3.24 -15.65 -0.08
N ASP A 81 3.47 -14.33 -0.18
CA ASP A 81 2.46 -13.27 -0.24
C ASP A 81 2.57 -12.42 -1.51
N THR A 82 1.69 -11.42 -1.66
CA THR A 82 1.80 -10.38 -2.68
C THR A 82 2.73 -9.24 -2.22
N PRO A 83 3.28 -8.43 -3.16
CA PRO A 83 4.09 -7.24 -2.82
C PRO A 83 3.37 -6.25 -1.89
N GLU A 84 2.06 -6.09 -2.04
CA GLU A 84 1.24 -5.21 -1.20
C GLU A 84 1.15 -5.77 0.22
N ARG A 85 0.90 -7.07 0.39
CA ARG A 85 0.92 -7.73 1.70
C ARG A 85 2.30 -7.65 2.36
N ALA A 86 3.36 -7.83 1.59
CA ALA A 86 4.73 -7.64 2.05
C ALA A 86 5.00 -6.21 2.55
N ARG A 87 4.38 -5.20 1.92
CA ARG A 87 4.46 -3.80 2.38
C ARG A 87 3.82 -3.64 3.75
N TYR A 88 2.59 -4.12 3.93
CA TYR A 88 1.87 -4.04 5.21
C TYR A 88 2.62 -4.77 6.34
N VAL A 89 3.14 -5.96 6.05
CA VAL A 89 3.96 -6.72 6.98
C VAL A 89 5.26 -5.97 7.33
N GLY A 90 5.95 -5.40 6.33
CA GLY A 90 7.13 -4.56 6.54
C GLY A 90 6.84 -3.36 7.44
N GLN A 91 5.73 -2.66 7.20
CA GLN A 91 5.28 -1.53 8.00
C GLN A 91 4.94 -1.92 9.45
N ALA A 92 4.27 -3.05 9.65
CA ALA A 92 4.00 -3.58 10.98
C ALA A 92 5.29 -3.90 11.74
N VAL A 93 6.27 -4.52 11.07
CA VAL A 93 7.59 -4.82 11.65
C VAL A 93 8.30 -3.53 12.06
N PHE A 94 8.37 -2.52 11.19
CA PHE A 94 9.03 -1.25 11.51
C PHE A 94 8.30 -0.46 12.61
N THR A 95 6.97 -0.52 12.64
CA THR A 95 6.17 0.09 13.71
C THR A 95 6.44 -0.58 15.05
N ALA A 96 6.46 -1.92 15.10
CA ALA A 96 6.78 -2.67 16.30
C ALA A 96 8.22 -2.44 16.77
N LEU A 97 9.20 -2.40 15.83
CA LEU A 97 10.58 -2.04 16.12
C LEU A 97 10.67 -0.64 16.72
N ARG A 98 10.01 0.36 16.12
CA ARG A 98 10.04 1.75 16.61
C ARG A 98 9.42 1.89 18.00
N ALA A 99 8.37 1.13 18.29
CA ALA A 99 7.75 1.11 19.62
C ALA A 99 8.67 0.48 20.69
N GLY A 100 9.45 -0.52 20.31
CA GLY A 100 10.35 -1.23 21.24
C GLY A 100 11.74 -0.62 21.39
N ASP A 101 12.24 -0.01 20.32
CA ASP A 101 13.57 0.59 20.22
C ASP A 101 13.61 1.65 19.09
N PRO A 102 13.23 2.91 19.37
CA PRO A 102 13.16 3.97 18.35
C PRO A 102 14.54 4.34 17.78
N ASP A 103 15.59 4.25 18.59
CA ASP A 103 16.97 4.56 18.20
C ASP A 103 17.47 3.58 17.13
N LEU A 104 17.07 2.29 17.21
CA LEU A 104 17.39 1.30 16.17
C LEU A 104 16.79 1.69 14.81
N VAL A 105 15.55 2.19 14.81
CA VAL A 105 14.87 2.61 13.57
C VAL A 105 15.50 3.88 13.00
N ASP A 106 15.88 4.83 13.86
CA ASP A 106 16.56 6.05 13.41
C ASP A 106 17.97 5.75 12.85
N GLU A 107 18.68 4.77 13.41
CA GLU A 107 19.93 4.24 12.86
C GLU A 107 19.73 3.57 11.47
N LEU A 108 18.70 2.72 11.34
CA LEU A 108 18.34 2.09 10.05
C LEU A 108 17.98 3.13 8.98
N ARG A 109 17.30 4.22 9.36
CA ARG A 109 16.98 5.33 8.44
C ARG A 109 18.24 6.02 7.91
N GLY A 110 19.33 6.04 8.67
CA GLY A 110 20.60 6.61 8.24
C GLY A 110 21.36 5.77 7.21
N GLU A 111 21.11 4.45 7.19
CA GLU A 111 21.80 3.49 6.31
C GLU A 111 20.97 3.10 5.08
N LEU A 112 19.65 2.96 5.22
CA LEU A 112 18.75 2.55 4.15
C LEU A 112 18.46 3.72 3.19
N HIS A 113 18.26 3.40 1.90
CA HIS A 113 17.80 4.41 0.93
C HIS A 113 16.40 4.95 1.28
N SER A 114 16.14 6.21 0.93
CA SER A 114 14.87 6.89 1.18
C SER A 114 13.65 6.12 0.66
N ASP A 115 13.76 5.55 -0.54
CA ASP A 115 12.66 4.84 -1.20
C ASP A 115 12.26 3.58 -0.43
N LEU A 116 13.23 2.87 0.18
CA LEU A 116 12.96 1.72 1.04
C LEU A 116 12.21 2.18 2.30
N MET A 117 12.68 3.26 2.91
CA MET A 117 12.06 3.82 4.11
C MET A 117 10.64 4.31 3.85
N GLU A 118 10.36 4.89 2.68
CA GLU A 118 9.01 5.30 2.28
C GLU A 118 8.03 4.12 2.15
N ARG A 119 8.53 2.94 1.76
CA ARG A 119 7.70 1.73 1.69
C ARG A 119 7.53 1.07 3.06
N LEU A 120 8.57 1.08 3.89
CA LEU A 120 8.63 0.35 5.17
C LEU A 120 8.13 1.15 6.37
N GLU A 121 8.15 2.49 6.36
CA GLU A 121 7.53 3.28 7.43
C GLU A 121 6.11 3.67 7.01
N PRO A 122 5.11 3.52 7.90
CA PRO A 122 3.81 4.13 7.66
C PRO A 122 3.97 5.66 7.64
N ALA A 123 3.20 6.35 6.80
CA ALA A 123 3.26 7.80 6.65
C ALA A 123 2.83 8.53 7.95
N ALA A 124 3.78 8.73 8.85
CA ALA A 124 3.88 9.63 10.02
C ALA A 124 2.74 9.74 11.04
N GLU A 125 1.50 9.31 10.80
CA GLU A 125 0.43 9.28 11.81
C GLU A 125 -0.42 8.02 11.67
N PRO A 126 -0.47 7.14 12.71
CA PRO A 126 -1.33 5.97 12.66
C PRO A 126 -2.80 6.43 12.64
N PRO A 127 -3.64 5.97 11.69
CA PRO A 127 -5.05 6.28 11.71
C PRO A 127 -5.68 5.70 12.98
N GLY A 128 -6.21 6.59 13.81
CA GLY A 128 -6.97 6.22 15.00
C GLY A 128 -8.27 5.52 14.57
N ARG A 129 -8.26 4.19 14.68
CA ARG A 129 -9.33 3.21 14.36
C ARG A 129 -9.20 2.54 12.98
N ALA A 130 -8.21 1.67 12.83
CA ALA A 130 -8.38 0.52 11.93
C ALA A 130 -9.29 -0.51 12.61
N ARG A 131 -10.47 -0.75 12.04
CA ARG A 131 -11.32 -1.92 12.34
C ARG A 131 -11.83 -2.51 11.03
N SER A 132 -11.17 -3.56 10.56
CA SER A 132 -11.69 -4.90 10.17
C SER A 132 -10.68 -5.54 9.21
N VAL A 133 -10.01 -6.66 9.54
CA VAL A 133 -10.46 -8.05 9.82
C VAL A 133 -11.03 -8.76 8.58
N ASP A 134 -10.22 -8.99 7.53
CA ASP A 134 -10.21 -10.21 6.66
C ASP A 134 -9.19 -10.06 5.48
N PRO A 135 -8.21 -10.97 5.31
CA PRO A 135 -7.17 -10.92 4.26
C PRO A 135 -7.63 -11.16 2.81
N GLN A 136 -8.93 -11.40 2.56
CA GLN A 136 -9.51 -11.46 1.20
C GLN A 136 -10.43 -10.29 0.86
N VAL A 137 -10.56 -9.31 1.76
CA VAL A 137 -11.42 -8.14 1.58
C VAL A 137 -10.53 -6.90 1.58
N PRO A 138 -10.49 -6.13 0.49
CA PRO A 138 -9.70 -4.90 0.46
C PRO A 138 -10.13 -3.99 1.63
N THR A 139 -9.14 -3.51 2.38
CA THR A 139 -9.37 -2.80 3.64
C THR A 139 -10.07 -1.47 3.35
N GLN A 140 -11.23 -1.28 3.99
CA GLN A 140 -11.99 -0.06 3.89
C GLN A 140 -11.19 1.13 4.43
N LEU A 141 -11.11 2.20 3.63
CA LEU A 141 -10.50 3.45 4.04
C LEU A 141 -11.36 4.15 5.09
N SER A 142 -10.71 4.82 6.04
CA SER A 142 -11.42 5.68 6.98
C SER A 142 -11.92 6.96 6.29
N ASP A 143 -12.93 7.62 6.87
CA ASP A 143 -13.42 8.91 6.37
C ASP A 143 -12.30 9.94 6.17
N ALA A 144 -11.33 9.98 7.08
CA ALA A 144 -10.21 10.91 7.01
C ALA A 144 -9.26 10.60 5.84
N ASP A 145 -9.09 9.32 5.51
CA ASP A 145 -8.27 8.88 4.38
C ASP A 145 -8.98 9.13 3.05
N ILE A 146 -10.29 8.91 3.01
CA ILE A 146 -11.15 9.25 1.86
C ILE A 146 -11.12 10.76 1.63
N GLU A 147 -11.28 11.58 2.66
CA GLU A 147 -11.17 13.03 2.54
C GLU A 147 -9.79 13.46 2.04
N ARG A 148 -8.71 12.79 2.47
CA ARG A 148 -7.36 13.08 1.99
C ARG A 148 -7.19 12.69 0.53
N ALA A 149 -7.74 11.55 0.12
CA ALA A 149 -7.76 11.11 -1.26
C ALA A 149 -8.58 12.04 -2.16
N LEU A 150 -9.77 12.46 -1.73
CA LEU A 150 -10.62 13.38 -2.49
C LEU A 150 -9.95 14.74 -2.75
N ARG A 151 -9.06 15.21 -1.85
CA ARG A 151 -8.32 16.47 -2.05
C ARG A 151 -7.29 16.40 -3.19
N ARG A 152 -6.82 15.20 -3.57
CA ARG A 152 -5.86 14.99 -4.67
C ARG A 152 -6.53 14.59 -5.98
N LEU A 153 -7.78 14.17 -5.93
CA LEU A 153 -8.58 13.71 -7.07
C LEU A 153 -9.36 14.87 -7.72
N THR A 154 -9.46 14.83 -9.05
CA THR A 154 -10.07 15.92 -9.85
C THR A 154 -11.56 15.72 -10.03
N ASP A 155 -12.38 16.59 -9.44
CA ASP A 155 -13.85 16.55 -9.52
C ASP A 155 -14.50 15.26 -8.98
N TRP A 156 -13.78 14.54 -8.12
CA TRP A 156 -14.32 13.41 -7.38
C TRP A 156 -15.03 13.87 -6.11
N THR A 157 -16.10 13.16 -5.76
CA THR A 157 -16.84 13.30 -4.50
C THR A 157 -17.11 11.90 -3.96
N GLY A 158 -17.34 11.74 -2.67
CA GLY A 158 -17.61 10.40 -2.12
C GLY A 158 -17.53 10.33 -0.62
N ASP A 159 -17.80 9.13 -0.12
CA ASP A 159 -17.71 8.74 1.29
C ASP A 159 -17.27 7.27 1.40
N GLU A 160 -17.37 6.68 2.60
CA GLU A 160 -17.03 5.30 2.89
C GLU A 160 -17.70 4.25 1.97
N ASN A 161 -18.79 4.59 1.29
CA ASN A 161 -19.59 3.69 0.46
C ASN A 161 -19.27 3.80 -1.05
N GLY A 162 -18.61 4.87 -1.48
CA GLY A 162 -18.23 5.01 -2.89
C GLY A 162 -17.59 6.34 -3.24
N LEU A 163 -16.76 6.30 -4.28
CA LEU A 163 -16.22 7.48 -4.97
C LEU A 163 -17.00 7.69 -6.26
N HIS A 164 -17.37 8.93 -6.54
CA HIS A 164 -18.18 9.32 -7.67
C HIS A 164 -17.54 10.49 -8.42
N ARG A 165 -17.51 10.38 -9.75
CA ARG A 165 -17.16 11.50 -10.62
C ARG A 165 -18.07 11.54 -11.83
N THR A 166 -18.56 12.73 -12.16
CA THR A 166 -19.34 12.98 -13.37
C THR A 166 -18.52 13.74 -14.38
N VAL A 167 -18.44 13.22 -15.61
CA VAL A 167 -17.72 13.82 -16.73
C VAL A 167 -18.72 14.16 -17.83
N ALA A 168 -18.75 15.42 -18.26
CA ALA A 168 -19.56 15.89 -19.37
C ALA A 168 -18.70 16.11 -20.61
N LEU A 169 -19.03 15.43 -21.70
CA LEU A 169 -18.31 15.50 -22.98
C LEU A 169 -19.27 15.30 -24.15
N PRO A 170 -18.91 15.76 -25.36
CA PRO A 170 -19.61 15.39 -26.59
C PRO A 170 -19.77 13.87 -26.75
N GLU A 171 -20.89 13.44 -27.32
CA GLU A 171 -21.28 12.02 -27.43
C GLU A 171 -20.23 11.15 -28.15
N ASP A 172 -19.56 11.70 -29.17
CA ASP A 172 -18.49 11.04 -29.92
C ASP A 172 -17.25 10.75 -29.05
N ARG A 173 -17.06 11.48 -27.94
CA ARG A 173 -15.94 11.30 -27.01
C ARG A 173 -16.29 10.47 -25.78
N LEU A 174 -17.57 10.40 -25.40
CA LEU A 174 -18.00 9.60 -24.25
C LEU A 174 -17.76 8.11 -24.45
N THR A 175 -18.04 7.58 -25.65
CA THR A 175 -17.89 6.13 -25.90
C THR A 175 -16.41 5.69 -25.85
N PRO A 176 -15.45 6.40 -26.50
CA PRO A 176 -14.03 6.13 -26.31
C PRO A 176 -13.55 6.23 -24.86
N LEU A 177 -14.03 7.26 -24.12
CA LEU A 177 -13.68 7.43 -22.71
C LEU A 177 -14.14 6.23 -21.88
N ILE A 178 -15.41 5.83 -22.01
CA ILE A 178 -15.99 4.69 -21.29
C ILE A 178 -15.20 3.41 -21.57
N ASN A 179 -14.91 3.13 -22.85
CA ASN A 179 -14.18 1.92 -23.23
C ASN A 179 -12.77 1.88 -22.63
N ARG A 180 -12.09 3.03 -22.56
CA ARG A 180 -10.74 3.10 -22.01
C ARG A 180 -10.75 3.00 -20.48
N VAL A 181 -11.67 3.67 -19.80
CA VAL A 181 -11.87 3.52 -18.34
C VAL A 181 -12.20 2.07 -17.98
N GLN A 182 -13.07 1.41 -18.76
CA GLN A 182 -13.35 -0.01 -18.56
C GLN A 182 -12.15 -0.93 -18.85
N ALA A 183 -11.23 -0.53 -19.73
CA ALA A 183 -9.99 -1.27 -19.96
C ALA A 183 -9.05 -1.13 -18.75
N GLU A 184 -8.81 0.09 -18.28
CA GLU A 184 -8.00 0.35 -17.08
C GLU A 184 -8.51 -0.43 -15.87
N ALA A 185 -9.82 -0.40 -15.61
CA ALA A 185 -10.42 -1.15 -14.51
C ALA A 185 -10.17 -2.66 -14.63
N ARG A 186 -10.24 -3.24 -15.84
CA ARG A 186 -9.93 -4.66 -16.06
C ARG A 186 -8.45 -4.97 -15.84
N ASP A 187 -7.56 -4.08 -16.25
CA ASP A 187 -6.11 -4.28 -16.13
C ASP A 187 -5.65 -4.34 -14.67
N VAL A 188 -6.34 -3.61 -13.78
CA VAL A 188 -6.10 -3.67 -12.33
C VAL A 188 -7.02 -4.66 -11.59
N ASN A 189 -7.76 -5.49 -12.34
CA ASN A 189 -8.72 -6.47 -11.81
C ASN A 189 -9.76 -5.87 -10.83
N ASP A 190 -10.24 -4.67 -11.16
CA ASP A 190 -11.21 -3.91 -10.38
C ASP A 190 -12.49 -3.62 -11.19
N HIS A 191 -13.50 -3.04 -10.55
CA HIS A 191 -14.82 -2.80 -11.12
C HIS A 191 -15.25 -1.35 -10.97
N VAL A 192 -15.41 -0.68 -12.11
CA VAL A 192 -16.08 0.62 -12.20
C VAL A 192 -17.54 0.44 -12.62
N ARG A 193 -18.46 1.03 -11.86
CA ARG A 193 -19.84 1.22 -12.32
C ARG A 193 -19.88 2.48 -13.19
N VAL A 194 -20.45 2.33 -14.39
CA VAL A 194 -20.55 3.40 -15.37
C VAL A 194 -22.03 3.65 -15.65
N ASP A 195 -22.51 4.83 -15.29
CA ASP A 195 -23.88 5.27 -15.54
C ASP A 195 -23.87 6.42 -16.54
N ARG A 196 -24.42 6.21 -17.74
CA ARG A 196 -24.48 7.23 -18.80
C ARG A 196 -25.85 7.91 -18.81
N ALA A 197 -25.85 9.24 -18.78
CA ALA A 197 -27.04 10.06 -18.88
C ALA A 197 -26.81 11.19 -19.89
N GLY A 198 -27.35 11.04 -21.10
CA GLY A 198 -27.22 12.04 -22.17
C GLY A 198 -25.75 12.24 -22.61
N ASP A 199 -25.28 13.47 -22.45
CA ASP A 199 -23.91 13.95 -22.72
C ASP A 199 -22.99 13.89 -21.48
N SER A 200 -23.41 13.15 -20.45
CA SER A 200 -22.62 12.93 -19.25
C SER A 200 -22.48 11.45 -18.92
N VAL A 201 -21.38 11.12 -18.25
CA VAL A 201 -21.10 9.80 -17.67
C VAL A 201 -20.68 9.96 -16.23
N THR A 202 -21.27 9.16 -15.35
CA THR A 202 -20.86 9.06 -13.94
C THR A 202 -20.12 7.76 -13.72
N PHE A 203 -18.91 7.87 -13.20
CA PHE A 203 -18.11 6.75 -12.72
C PHE A 203 -18.34 6.61 -11.22
N THR A 204 -18.61 5.38 -10.77
CA THR A 204 -18.73 5.03 -9.37
C THR A 204 -17.77 3.89 -9.04
N LEU A 205 -16.90 4.10 -8.06
CA LEU A 205 -15.90 3.15 -7.58
C LEU A 205 -16.24 2.75 -6.15
N SER A 206 -16.22 1.45 -5.90
CA SER A 206 -16.42 0.86 -4.59
C SER A 206 -16.04 -0.62 -4.69
N THR A 207 -15.33 -1.12 -3.69
CA THR A 207 -14.99 -2.52 -3.61
C THR A 207 -16.14 -3.35 -3.07
N GLY A 208 -16.40 -4.48 -3.73
CA GLY A 208 -17.37 -5.48 -3.31
C GLY A 208 -18.84 -5.08 -3.53
N ARG A 209 -19.75 -6.05 -3.38
CA ARG A 209 -21.19 -5.83 -3.67
C ARG A 209 -21.94 -4.98 -2.63
N ARG A 210 -21.39 -4.83 -1.42
CA ARG A 210 -21.97 -4.00 -0.35
C ARG A 210 -21.40 -2.57 -0.30
N GLY A 211 -20.36 -2.28 -1.09
CA GLY A 211 -19.75 -0.95 -1.25
C GLY A 211 -18.90 -0.57 -0.05
N ALA A 212 -17.59 -0.60 -0.21
CA ALA A 212 -16.64 0.06 0.67
C ALA A 212 -15.57 0.71 -0.19
N VAL A 213 -15.17 1.94 0.11
CA VAL A 213 -14.03 2.57 -0.56
C VAL A 213 -12.75 2.03 0.04
N THR A 214 -11.86 1.56 -0.82
CA THR A 214 -10.59 0.94 -0.48
C THR A 214 -9.47 1.59 -1.29
N GLU A 215 -8.22 1.25 -1.00
CA GLU A 215 -7.07 1.80 -1.72
C GLU A 215 -7.12 1.54 -3.25
N PRO A 216 -7.48 0.32 -3.73
CA PRO A 216 -7.74 0.08 -5.16
C PRO A 216 -8.73 1.06 -5.81
N ASP A 217 -9.80 1.42 -5.11
CA ASP A 217 -10.80 2.37 -5.63
C ASP A 217 -10.18 3.76 -5.83
N VAL A 218 -9.25 4.17 -4.97
CA VAL A 218 -8.55 5.44 -5.10
C VAL A 218 -7.53 5.40 -6.23
N ASP A 219 -6.77 4.32 -6.36
CA ASP A 219 -5.79 4.14 -7.45
C ASP A 219 -6.48 4.14 -8.83
N LEU A 220 -7.64 3.48 -8.93
CA LEU A 220 -8.45 3.52 -10.14
C LEU A 220 -9.02 4.92 -10.41
N ALA A 221 -9.39 5.68 -9.38
CA ALA A 221 -9.82 7.08 -9.53
C ALA A 221 -8.71 7.97 -10.14
N GLU A 222 -7.46 7.80 -9.68
CA GLU A 222 -6.29 8.52 -10.21
C GLU A 222 -6.01 8.17 -11.69
N ARG A 223 -6.16 6.89 -12.06
CA ARG A 223 -6.04 6.47 -13.47
C ARG A 223 -7.13 7.07 -14.34
N ILE A 224 -8.37 7.10 -13.84
CA ILE A 224 -9.49 7.73 -14.55
C ILE A 224 -9.24 9.23 -14.74
N ASP A 225 -8.64 9.93 -13.76
CA ASP A 225 -8.20 11.32 -13.94
C ASP A 225 -7.28 11.50 -15.14
N HIS A 226 -6.30 10.62 -15.30
CA HIS A 226 -5.38 10.66 -16.44
C HIS A 226 -6.10 10.40 -17.77
N VAL A 227 -6.97 9.39 -17.83
CA VAL A 227 -7.74 9.10 -19.06
C VAL A 227 -8.66 10.27 -19.44
N VAL A 228 -9.36 10.86 -18.45
CA VAL A 228 -10.24 12.02 -18.68
C VAL A 228 -9.43 13.23 -19.16
N ALA A 229 -8.26 13.49 -18.57
CA ALA A 229 -7.38 14.57 -18.99
C ALA A 229 -6.87 14.38 -20.43
N GLU A 230 -6.50 13.15 -20.83
CA GLU A 230 -6.09 12.83 -22.21
C GLU A 230 -7.23 13.08 -23.21
N VAL A 231 -8.42 12.55 -22.93
CA VAL A 231 -9.59 12.69 -23.82
C VAL A 231 -10.09 14.14 -23.88
N GLY A 232 -10.01 14.87 -22.77
CA GLY A 232 -10.32 16.30 -22.70
C GLY A 232 -9.32 17.17 -23.48
N SER A 233 -8.03 16.86 -23.39
CA SER A 233 -6.95 17.60 -24.07
C SER A 233 -6.88 17.35 -25.57
N GLY A 234 -7.46 16.26 -26.08
CA GLY A 234 -7.56 15.94 -27.51
C GLY A 234 -8.42 16.92 -28.35
N GLY A 235 -9.01 17.95 -27.74
CA GLY A 235 -9.84 18.95 -28.42
C GLY A 235 -9.11 20.21 -28.86
N LYS A 236 -8.44 20.18 -30.01
CA LYS A 236 -8.41 21.38 -30.86
C LYS A 236 -9.72 21.40 -31.66
N PRO A 237 -10.58 22.42 -31.54
CA PRO A 237 -11.66 22.61 -32.49
C PRO A 237 -11.04 23.07 -33.82
N GLY A 238 -10.82 22.12 -34.73
CA GLY A 238 -10.48 22.41 -36.12
C GLY A 238 -11.74 22.85 -36.86
N ARG A 239 -11.77 24.14 -37.20
CA ARG A 239 -12.68 24.75 -38.18
C ARG A 239 -12.57 24.11 -39.56
#